data_AF-A0A438C0I3-F1
#
_entry.id   AF-A0A438C0I3-F1
#
_cell.length_a   1.000
_cell.length_b   1.000
_cell.length_c   1.000
_cell.angle_alpha   90.00
_cell.angle_beta   90.00
_cell.angle_gamma   90.00
#
_symmetry.space_group_name_H-M   'P 1'
#
loop_
_entity.id
_entity.type
_entity.pdbx_description
1 polymer ?
#
loop_
_entity_poly.entity_id
_entity_poly.type
_entity_poly.pdbx_seq_one_letter_code
_entity_poly.pdbx_strand_id
1 'polypeptide(L)'
;MNYATPGYLQELVYKLSKVGQAIDNNDLSAASSFLGSNTDADWVQKANIAFTKLSSSPEEKSEVDAFNSSLASLISSVVRNDMESSKIAFVSSATAFEKWTTLTGLVGRLKGL
;
A
#
# COMPACT_ATOMS: atom_id res chain seq x y z
N MET A 1 6.18 -17.92 -17.86
CA MET A 1 7.11 -16.78 -17.72
C MET A 1 6.48 -15.75 -16.79
N ASN A 2 6.86 -15.74 -15.50
CA ASN A 2 6.31 -14.85 -14.47
C ASN A 2 7.22 -13.63 -14.29
N TYR A 3 7.05 -12.58 -15.10
CA TYR A 3 7.79 -11.32 -14.97
C TYR A 3 6.99 -10.22 -14.22
N ALA A 4 5.83 -10.54 -13.66
CA ALA A 4 4.85 -9.55 -13.21
C ALA A 4 5.08 -8.98 -11.78
N THR A 5 5.90 -9.63 -10.95
CA THR A 5 6.05 -9.31 -9.52
C THR A 5 6.61 -7.90 -9.23
N PRO A 6 7.68 -7.43 -9.90
CA PRO A 6 8.18 -6.07 -9.71
C PRO A 6 7.22 -4.99 -10.21
N GLY A 7 6.48 -5.29 -11.29
CA GLY A 7 5.46 -4.39 -11.84
C GLY A 7 4.29 -4.17 -10.89
N TYR A 8 3.86 -5.22 -10.18
CA TYR A 8 2.79 -5.12 -9.18
C TYR A 8 3.18 -4.23 -8.00
N LEU A 9 4.42 -4.35 -7.53
CA LEU A 9 4.93 -3.50 -6.45
C LEU A 9 5.17 -2.06 -6.92
N GLN A 10 5.57 -1.85 -8.17
CA GLN A 10 5.70 -0.51 -8.73
C GLN A 10 4.33 0.18 -8.92
N GLU A 11 3.31 -0.58 -9.31
CA GLU A 11 1.91 -0.12 -9.35
C GLU A 11 1.41 0.26 -7.96
N LEU A 12 1.70 -0.56 -6.94
CA LEU A 12 1.43 -0.26 -5.54
C LEU A 12 2.07 1.06 -5.10
N VAL A 13 3.37 1.27 -5.36
CA VAL A 13 4.07 2.52 -5.02
C VAL A 13 3.41 3.71 -5.69
N TYR A 14 3.08 3.59 -6.98
CA TYR A 14 2.38 4.65 -7.70
C TYR A 14 1.03 4.99 -7.06
N LYS A 15 0.24 3.97 -6.70
CA LYS A 15 -1.06 4.14 -6.03
C LYS A 15 -0.91 4.84 -4.69
N LEU A 16 -0.01 4.36 -3.82
CA LEU A 16 0.26 4.99 -2.53
C LEU A 16 0.73 6.43 -2.68
N SER A 17 1.60 6.73 -3.66
CA SER A 17 2.05 8.10 -3.92
C SER A 17 0.90 9.04 -4.31
N LYS A 18 -0.03 8.58 -5.15
CA LYS A 18 -1.22 9.36 -5.54
C LYS A 18 -2.19 9.57 -4.38
N VAL A 19 -2.36 8.55 -3.54
CA VAL A 19 -3.19 8.64 -2.34
C VAL A 19 -2.59 9.60 -1.32
N GLY A 20 -1.27 9.52 -1.06
CA GLY A 20 -0.56 10.45 -0.19
C GLY A 20 -0.68 11.90 -0.66
N GLN A 21 -0.42 12.16 -1.95
CA GLN A 21 -0.61 13.49 -2.55
C GLN A 21 -2.04 14.03 -2.36
N ALA A 22 -3.05 13.18 -2.52
CA ALA A 22 -4.43 13.57 -2.32
C ALA A 22 -4.74 13.90 -0.84
N ILE A 23 -4.24 13.07 0.09
CA ILE A 23 -4.40 13.29 1.54
C ILE A 23 -3.69 14.57 1.99
N ASP A 24 -2.48 14.85 1.49
CA ASP A 24 -1.74 16.09 1.78
C ASP A 24 -2.49 17.32 1.28
N ASN A 25 -3.18 17.21 0.14
CA ASN A 25 -4.04 18.25 -0.41
C ASN A 25 -5.43 18.33 0.27
N ASN A 26 -5.68 17.51 1.29
CA ASN A 26 -6.97 17.35 1.96
C ASN A 26 -8.12 16.93 1.04
N ASP A 27 -7.82 16.21 -0.05
CA ASP A 27 -8.78 15.74 -1.05
C ASP A 27 -9.03 14.22 -0.91
N LEU A 28 -9.93 13.85 0.01
CA LEU A 28 -10.29 12.44 0.21
C LEU A 28 -11.11 11.87 -0.96
N SER A 29 -11.74 12.71 -1.76
CA SER A 29 -12.45 12.27 -2.96
C SER A 29 -11.46 11.75 -4.00
N ALA A 30 -10.38 12.50 -4.25
CA ALA A 30 -9.28 12.04 -5.09
C ALA A 30 -8.59 10.80 -4.51
N ALA A 31 -8.32 10.76 -3.19
CA ALA A 31 -7.72 9.60 -2.53
C ALA A 31 -8.57 8.33 -2.75
N SER A 32 -9.90 8.45 -2.58
CA SER A 32 -10.86 7.36 -2.81
C SER A 32 -10.82 6.86 -4.25
N SER A 33 -10.70 7.75 -5.23
CA SER A 33 -10.60 7.38 -6.66
C SER A 33 -9.36 6.52 -6.97
N PHE A 34 -8.25 6.75 -6.27
CA PHE A 34 -7.04 5.95 -6.44
C PHE A 34 -7.05 4.63 -5.67
N LEU A 35 -7.55 4.64 -4.43
CA LEU A 35 -7.68 3.44 -3.58
C LEU A 35 -8.69 2.45 -4.16
N GLY A 36 -9.82 2.96 -4.66
CA GLY A 36 -11.02 2.18 -4.90
C GLY A 36 -11.89 2.10 -3.65
N SER A 37 -13.09 1.56 -3.81
CA SER A 37 -14.10 1.53 -2.74
C SER A 37 -13.86 0.43 -1.69
N ASN A 38 -12.97 -0.52 -1.95
CA ASN A 38 -12.67 -1.66 -1.08
C ASN A 38 -11.28 -2.27 -1.38
N THR A 39 -10.90 -3.28 -0.60
CA THR A 39 -9.64 -4.03 -0.76
C THR A 39 -9.63 -5.00 -1.94
N ASP A 40 -10.75 -5.15 -2.68
CA ASP A 40 -10.85 -6.03 -3.85
C ASP A 40 -10.29 -5.38 -5.13
N ALA A 41 -9.74 -4.17 -5.03
CA ALA A 41 -9.09 -3.51 -6.14
C ALA A 41 -7.95 -4.37 -6.71
N ASP A 42 -7.88 -4.46 -8.03
CA ASP A 42 -6.92 -5.30 -8.76
C ASP A 42 -5.46 -5.06 -8.33
N TRP A 43 -5.07 -3.81 -8.09
CA TRP A 43 -3.71 -3.47 -7.63
C TRP A 43 -3.40 -4.02 -6.22
N VAL A 44 -4.40 -4.12 -5.33
CA VAL A 44 -4.26 -4.71 -3.99
C VAL A 44 -4.10 -6.22 -4.08
N GLN A 45 -4.87 -6.88 -4.96
CA GLN A 45 -4.73 -8.32 -5.20
C GLN A 45 -3.36 -8.65 -5.81
N LYS A 46 -2.91 -7.88 -6.80
CA LYS A 46 -1.58 -7.99 -7.40
C LYS A 46 -0.46 -7.77 -6.39
N ALA A 47 -0.59 -6.76 -5.52
CA ALA A 47 0.35 -6.52 -4.42
C ALA A 47 0.42 -7.74 -3.49
N ASN A 48 -0.72 -8.30 -3.08
CA ASN A 48 -0.77 -9.49 -2.23
C ASN A 48 -0.18 -10.74 -2.89
N ILE A 49 -0.35 -10.92 -4.20
CA ILE A 49 0.33 -11.97 -4.96
C ILE A 49 1.85 -11.76 -4.92
N ALA A 50 2.32 -10.52 -5.03
CA ALA A 50 3.74 -10.21 -4.96
C ALA A 50 4.30 -10.44 -3.55
N PHE A 51 3.61 -9.95 -2.51
CA PHE A 51 3.95 -10.18 -1.11
C PHE A 51 4.07 -11.67 -0.80
N THR A 52 3.06 -12.47 -1.16
CA THR A 52 3.07 -13.93 -0.94
C THR A 52 4.27 -14.62 -1.58
N LYS A 53 4.71 -14.16 -2.76
CA LYS A 53 5.83 -14.75 -3.49
C LYS A 53 7.20 -14.31 -2.97
N LEU A 54 7.29 -13.13 -2.37
CA LEU A 54 8.55 -12.47 -2.01
C LEU A 54 8.83 -12.56 -0.50
N SER A 55 7.79 -12.72 0.33
CA SER A 55 7.92 -12.92 1.78
C SER A 55 8.21 -14.39 2.10
N SER A 56 9.36 -14.63 2.71
CA SER A 56 9.82 -15.94 3.16
C SER A 56 9.83 -16.04 4.70
N SER A 57 10.23 -14.96 5.37
CA SER A 57 10.44 -14.91 6.83
C SER A 57 9.17 -14.50 7.60
N PRO A 58 9.02 -14.90 8.88
CA PRO A 58 7.92 -14.46 9.72
C PRO A 58 7.80 -12.93 9.85
N GLU A 59 8.94 -12.24 9.92
CA GLU A 59 9.00 -10.78 10.03
C GLU A 59 8.47 -10.11 8.76
N GLU A 60 8.87 -10.59 7.58
CA GLU A 60 8.36 -10.10 6.30
C GLU A 60 6.85 -10.31 6.18
N LYS A 61 6.33 -11.47 6.61
CA LYS A 61 4.90 -11.76 6.60
C LYS A 61 4.15 -10.85 7.58
N SER A 62 4.72 -10.61 8.76
CA SER A 62 4.12 -9.71 9.75
C SER A 62 4.00 -8.27 9.22
N GLU A 63 4.99 -7.76 8.48
CA GLU A 63 4.89 -6.43 7.86
C GLU A 63 3.86 -6.40 6.71
N VAL A 64 3.67 -7.50 5.98
CA VAL A 64 2.58 -7.62 4.99
C VAL A 64 1.20 -7.59 5.67
N ASP A 65 1.04 -8.29 6.78
CA ASP A 65 -0.22 -8.28 7.56
C ASP A 65 -0.51 -6.89 8.14
N ALA A 66 0.52 -6.20 8.64
CA ALA A 66 0.42 -4.82 9.11
C ALA A 66 0.06 -3.85 7.97
N PHE A 67 0.67 -4.01 6.79
CA PHE A 67 0.34 -3.24 5.59
C PHE A 67 -1.12 -3.44 5.18
N ASN A 68 -1.57 -4.69 5.03
CA ASN A 68 -2.94 -4.99 4.62
C ASN A 68 -3.98 -4.47 5.63
N SER A 69 -3.70 -4.60 6.92
CA SER A 69 -4.59 -4.11 7.98
C SER A 69 -4.71 -2.59 7.96
N SER A 70 -3.58 -1.88 7.86
CA SER A 70 -3.56 -0.42 7.79
C SER A 70 -4.15 0.11 6.48
N LEU A 71 -3.97 -0.58 5.36
CA LEU A 71 -4.60 -0.23 4.09
C LEU A 71 -6.13 -0.38 4.15
N ALA A 72 -6.64 -1.43 4.79
CA ALA A 72 -8.07 -1.58 5.02
C ALA A 72 -8.63 -0.44 5.89
N SER A 73 -7.90 -0.04 6.95
CA SER A 73 -8.25 1.15 7.75
C SER A 73 -8.20 2.44 6.95
N LEU A 74 -7.22 2.59 6.04
CA LEU A 74 -7.10 3.74 5.16
C LEU A 74 -8.31 3.85 4.22
N ILE A 75 -8.68 2.75 3.55
CA ILE A 75 -9.85 2.72 2.67
C ILE A 75 -11.12 3.08 3.45
N SER A 76 -11.30 2.48 4.64
CA SER A 76 -12.46 2.75 5.50
C SER A 76 -12.55 4.21 5.95
N SER A 77 -11.44 4.80 6.38
CA SER A 77 -11.39 6.20 6.83
C SER A 77 -11.60 7.19 5.68
N VAL A 78 -11.01 6.94 4.50
CA VAL A 78 -11.22 7.74 3.29
C VAL A 78 -12.70 7.70 2.86
N VAL A 79 -13.33 6.51 2.85
CA VAL A 79 -14.76 6.35 2.53
C VAL A 79 -15.66 7.07 3.53
N ARG A 80 -15.28 7.09 4.82
CA ARG A 80 -15.99 7.82 5.88
C ARG A 80 -15.68 9.32 5.89
N ASN A 81 -14.85 9.80 4.97
CA ASN A 81 -14.39 11.18 4.91
C ASN A 81 -13.70 11.65 6.21
N ASP A 82 -12.98 10.74 6.88
CA ASP A 82 -12.24 11.00 8.11
C ASP A 82 -10.78 11.31 7.79
N MET A 83 -10.45 12.60 7.73
CA MET A 83 -9.11 13.08 7.34
C MET A 83 -8.01 12.67 8.31
N GLU A 84 -8.28 12.76 9.62
CA GLU A 84 -7.26 12.47 10.64
C GLU A 84 -6.92 10.99 10.63
N SER A 85 -7.95 10.12 10.67
CA SER A 85 -7.75 8.68 10.58
C SER A 85 -7.11 8.27 9.25
N SER A 86 -7.44 8.95 8.15
CA SER A 86 -6.82 8.70 6.84
C SER A 86 -5.32 8.98 6.86
N LYS A 87 -4.89 10.09 7.45
CA LYS A 87 -3.47 10.43 7.59
C LYS A 87 -2.71 9.39 8.42
N ILE A 88 -3.28 9.00 9.56
CA ILE A 88 -2.66 8.00 10.46
C ILE A 88 -2.54 6.64 9.76
N ALA A 89 -3.62 6.18 9.12
CA ALA A 89 -3.65 4.90 8.41
C ALA A 89 -2.72 4.89 7.19
N PHE A 90 -2.60 6.02 6.48
CA PHE A 90 -1.67 6.16 5.36
C PHE A 90 -0.22 6.05 5.82
N VAL A 91 0.18 6.78 6.86
CA VAL A 91 1.54 6.69 7.43
C VAL A 91 1.84 5.28 7.91
N SER A 92 0.87 4.62 8.54
CA SER A 92 1.00 3.23 9.00
C SER A 92 1.22 2.27 7.83
N SER A 93 0.45 2.43 6.74
CA SER A 93 0.59 1.64 5.50
C SER A 93 1.96 1.86 4.86
N ALA A 94 2.37 3.11 4.68
CA ALA A 94 3.67 3.45 4.08
C ALA A 94 4.84 2.89 4.91
N THR A 95 4.77 3.00 6.25
CA THR A 95 5.81 2.50 7.16
C THR A 95 5.94 0.99 7.10
N ALA A 96 4.83 0.25 7.15
CA ALA A 96 4.85 -1.21 7.06
C ALA A 96 5.42 -1.67 5.70
N PHE A 97 5.03 -1.00 4.62
CA PHE A 97 5.55 -1.29 3.30
C PHE A 97 7.06 -0.98 3.18
N GLU A 98 7.52 0.16 3.67
CA GLU A 98 8.94 0.53 3.68
C GLU A 98 9.78 -0.51 4.46
N LYS A 99 9.34 -0.89 5.66
CA LYS A 99 9.97 -1.95 6.45
C LYS A 99 10.03 -3.27 5.70
N TRP A 100 8.92 -3.68 5.11
CA TRP A 100 8.87 -4.90 4.29
C TRP A 100 9.86 -4.84 3.10
N THR A 101 9.94 -3.72 2.39
CA THR A 101 10.90 -3.56 1.28
C THR A 101 12.36 -3.56 1.76
N THR A 102 12.61 -3.12 2.99
CA THR A 102 13.94 -3.17 3.61
C THR A 102 14.33 -4.62 3.94
N LEU A 103 13.42 -5.36 4.59
CA LEU A 103 13.63 -6.77 4.94
C LEU A 103 13.87 -7.65 3.70
N THR A 104 13.13 -7.40 2.62
CA THR A 104 13.25 -8.14 1.36
C THR A 104 14.37 -7.65 0.43
N GLY A 105 15.08 -6.58 0.79
CA GLY A 105 16.14 -5.99 -0.04
C GLY A 105 15.65 -5.31 -1.32
N LEU A 106 14.39 -4.89 -1.36
CA LEU A 106 13.73 -4.25 -2.52
C LEU A 106 13.73 -2.73 -2.48
N VAL A 107 14.13 -2.10 -1.36
CA VAL A 107 14.09 -0.63 -1.15
C VAL A 107 14.75 0.17 -2.29
N GLY A 108 15.82 -0.34 -2.92
CA GLY A 108 16.50 0.33 -4.04
C GLY A 108 15.98 -0.05 -5.44
N ARG A 109 14.97 -0.91 -5.55
CA ARG A 109 14.43 -1.42 -6.83
C ARG A 109 13.10 -0.78 -7.22
N LEU A 110 12.37 -0.30 -6.23
CA LEU A 110 11.06 0.31 -6.41
C LEU A 110 11.23 1.83 -6.46
N LYS A 111 10.81 2.46 -7.56
CA LYS A 111 10.99 3.90 -7.74
C LYS A 111 9.88 4.66 -7.02
N GLY A 112 10.26 5.64 -6.20
CA GLY A 112 9.32 6.52 -5.50
C GLY A 112 8.87 6.03 -4.12
N LEU A 113 9.60 5.05 -3.55
CA LEU A 113 9.69 4.89 -2.10
C LEU A 113 10.60 5.98 -1.50
#